data_AF-A0A4R2F849-F1
#
_entry.id   AF-A0A4R2F849-F1
#
_cell.length_a   1.000
_cell.length_b   1.000
_cell.length_c   1.000
_cell.angle_alpha   90.00
_cell.angle_beta   90.00
_cell.angle_gamma   90.00
#
_symmetry.space_group_name_H-M   'P 1'
#
loop_
_entity.id
_entity.type
_entity.pdbx_description
1 polymer ?
#
loop_
_entity_poly.entity_id
_entity_poly.type
_entity_poly.pdbx_seq_one_letter_code
_entity_poly.pdbx_strand_id
1 'polypeptide(L)'
;MLSEITIPFAIEQLFGIKVSKESPFLKDKVNSFVRNGLIKTRKEGFKEEGDGRRQKVYLASPEQLVVVYNALILNAFYHDPNQVKNNFNNADCRKIAANEIEAAIGLVSNAAIQLSQSAKLTELVSALKTDIDLYSTRLPNPFKQLPQLSLGKNSGLLQALMVQASTLSTLDSAIGALMRKDWLQAKQLTEGISDEVPGILEMKELIENEIKSAKDLDDTLDFFKTI
;
A
#
# COMPACT_ATOMS: atom_id res chain seq x y z
N MET A 1 0.73 -3.87 -38.51
CA MET A 1 1.74 -4.68 -37.78
C MET A 1 1.32 -4.76 -36.32
N LEU A 2 1.03 -5.94 -35.80
CA LEU A 2 0.72 -6.14 -34.39
C LEU A 2 2.02 -5.99 -33.59
N SER A 3 2.14 -4.97 -32.75
CA SER A 3 3.33 -4.75 -31.92
C SER A 3 3.62 -5.97 -31.04
N GLU A 4 4.84 -6.51 -31.09
CA GLU A 4 5.29 -7.66 -30.27
C GLU A 4 5.70 -7.22 -28.86
N ILE A 5 4.75 -6.63 -28.13
CA ILE A 5 5.03 -6.07 -26.81
C ILE A 5 4.84 -7.16 -25.74
N THR A 6 5.92 -7.54 -25.08
CA THR A 6 5.87 -8.42 -23.90
C THR A 6 5.56 -7.63 -22.63
N ILE A 7 5.09 -8.30 -21.57
CA ILE A 7 4.81 -7.64 -20.28
C ILE A 7 6.03 -6.92 -19.70
N PRO A 8 7.24 -7.53 -19.62
CA PRO A 8 8.42 -6.82 -19.12
C PRO A 8 8.76 -5.58 -19.95
N PHE A 9 8.67 -5.68 -21.27
CA PHE A 9 8.93 -4.55 -22.17
C PHE A 9 7.88 -3.44 -22.01
N ALA A 10 6.61 -3.77 -21.82
CA ALA A 10 5.56 -2.81 -21.54
C ALA A 10 5.83 -2.02 -20.24
N ILE A 11 6.24 -2.70 -19.18
CA ILE A 11 6.55 -2.05 -17.89
C ILE A 11 7.76 -1.10 -18.05
N GLU A 12 8.80 -1.55 -18.75
CA GLU A 12 9.98 -0.71 -19.04
C GLU A 12 9.60 0.51 -19.89
N GLN A 13 8.79 0.32 -20.94
CA GLN A 13 8.34 1.42 -21.80
C GLN A 13 7.47 2.45 -21.04
N LEU A 14 6.62 2.00 -20.12
CA LEU A 14 5.66 2.86 -19.43
C LEU A 14 6.26 3.61 -18.24
N PHE A 15 7.20 2.98 -17.53
CA PHE A 15 7.70 3.48 -16.25
C PHE A 15 9.23 3.58 -16.17
N GLY A 16 9.97 3.18 -17.21
CA GLY A 16 11.42 3.16 -17.22
C GLY A 16 12.04 2.08 -16.33
N ILE A 17 11.25 1.11 -15.86
CA ILE A 17 11.67 0.10 -14.88
C ILE A 17 12.10 -1.19 -15.58
N LYS A 18 13.34 -1.61 -15.38
CA LYS A 18 13.82 -2.92 -15.85
C LYS A 18 13.41 -4.01 -14.88
N VAL A 19 12.27 -4.63 -15.15
CA VAL A 19 11.67 -5.72 -14.35
C VAL A 19 12.65 -6.81 -13.91
N SER A 20 13.60 -7.20 -14.76
CA SER A 20 14.58 -8.25 -14.47
C SER A 20 15.60 -7.87 -13.40
N LYS A 21 15.83 -6.58 -13.17
CA LYS A 21 16.82 -6.05 -12.22
C LYS A 21 16.17 -5.37 -11.03
N GLU A 22 15.08 -4.65 -11.26
CA GLU A 22 14.52 -3.70 -10.29
C GLU A 22 13.32 -4.25 -9.53
N SER A 23 12.49 -5.08 -10.17
CA SER A 23 11.35 -5.69 -9.48
C SER A 23 10.71 -6.82 -10.29
N PRO A 24 11.08 -8.09 -10.02
CA PRO A 24 10.37 -9.25 -10.56
C PRO A 24 8.88 -9.25 -10.18
N PHE A 25 8.55 -8.65 -9.04
CA PHE A 25 7.21 -8.58 -8.49
C PHE A 25 6.21 -7.79 -9.36
N LEU A 26 6.63 -6.70 -10.01
CA LEU A 26 5.75 -5.93 -10.90
C LEU A 26 5.22 -6.80 -12.04
N LYS A 27 6.04 -7.71 -12.56
CA LYS A 27 5.63 -8.69 -13.56
C LYS A 27 4.55 -9.63 -13.01
N ASP A 28 4.70 -10.09 -11.79
CA ASP A 28 3.72 -10.97 -11.14
C ASP A 28 2.39 -10.27 -10.91
N LYS A 29 2.41 -8.97 -10.59
CA LYS A 29 1.20 -8.14 -10.52
C LYS A 29 0.51 -8.03 -11.87
N VAL A 30 1.25 -7.68 -12.93
CA VAL A 30 0.69 -7.64 -14.30
C VAL A 30 0.16 -9.01 -14.73
N ASN A 31 0.87 -10.09 -14.43
CA ASN A 31 0.39 -11.45 -14.70
C ASN A 31 -0.90 -11.78 -13.94
N SER A 32 -1.11 -11.21 -12.75
CA SER A 32 -2.36 -11.38 -12.00
C SER A 32 -3.54 -10.73 -12.72
N PHE A 33 -3.33 -9.58 -13.35
CA PHE A 33 -4.32 -8.93 -14.23
C PHE A 33 -4.55 -9.69 -15.54
N VAL A 34 -3.54 -10.40 -16.05
CA VAL A 34 -3.75 -11.31 -17.18
C VAL A 34 -4.61 -12.50 -16.77
N ARG A 35 -4.32 -13.11 -15.60
CA ARG A 35 -5.07 -14.26 -15.08
C ARG A 35 -6.53 -13.92 -14.80
N ASN A 36 -6.82 -12.74 -14.23
CA ASN A 36 -8.20 -12.32 -14.00
C ASN A 36 -8.88 -11.73 -15.25
N GLY A 37 -8.17 -11.68 -16.38
CA GLY A 37 -8.69 -11.28 -17.68
C GLY A 37 -8.85 -9.78 -17.86
N LEU A 38 -8.34 -8.93 -16.96
CA LEU A 38 -8.30 -7.48 -17.16
C LEU A 38 -7.39 -7.13 -18.35
N ILE A 39 -6.19 -7.70 -18.39
CA ILE A 39 -5.22 -7.47 -19.48
C ILE A 39 -5.30 -8.61 -20.49
N LYS A 40 -5.55 -8.27 -21.75
CA LYS A 40 -5.65 -9.23 -22.83
C LYS A 40 -4.26 -9.52 -23.42
N THR A 41 -3.95 -10.80 -23.56
CA THR A 41 -2.68 -11.27 -24.12
C THR A 41 -2.92 -12.28 -25.23
N ARG A 42 -1.96 -12.38 -26.14
CA ARG A 42 -1.85 -13.46 -27.12
C ARG A 42 -0.61 -14.29 -26.80
N LYS A 43 -0.69 -15.58 -27.07
CA LYS A 43 0.44 -16.49 -26.88
C LYS A 43 0.98 -16.90 -28.24
N GLU A 44 2.29 -16.96 -28.36
CA GLU A 44 2.96 -17.42 -29.57
C GLU A 44 3.81 -18.64 -29.23
N GLY A 45 3.67 -19.68 -30.04
CA GLY A 45 4.33 -20.98 -29.88
C GLY A 45 3.37 -22.13 -29.59
N PHE A 46 3.69 -23.30 -30.14
CA PHE A 46 3.00 -24.56 -29.90
C PHE A 46 3.40 -25.09 -28.51
N LYS A 47 2.43 -25.57 -27.73
CA LYS A 47 2.71 -26.56 -26.68
C LYS A 47 2.94 -27.89 -27.41
N GLU A 48 4.17 -28.17 -27.82
CA GLU A 48 4.56 -29.55 -28.00
C GLU A 48 4.95 -30.07 -26.61
N GLU A 49 4.23 -31.09 -26.13
CA GLU A 49 4.55 -31.79 -24.89
C GLU A 49 5.96 -32.39 -25.00
N GLY A 50 6.97 -31.68 -24.50
CA GLY A 50 8.34 -32.21 -24.40
C GLY A 50 9.47 -31.24 -24.74
N ASP A 51 9.22 -30.16 -25.48
CA ASP A 51 10.26 -29.16 -25.76
C ASP A 51 10.18 -28.06 -24.68
N GLY A 52 11.21 -27.95 -23.83
CA GLY A 52 11.27 -27.05 -22.67
C GLY A 52 11.21 -25.54 -22.99
N ARG A 53 10.77 -25.15 -24.18
CA ARG A 53 10.61 -23.78 -24.63
C ARG A 53 9.40 -23.13 -23.97
N ARG A 54 9.67 -22.14 -23.11
CA ARG A 54 8.62 -21.30 -22.50
C ARG A 54 7.86 -20.54 -23.58
N GLN A 55 6.54 -20.75 -23.63
CA GLN A 55 5.62 -20.02 -24.51
C GLN A 55 5.76 -18.50 -24.29
N LYS A 56 5.97 -17.74 -25.36
CA LYS A 56 6.05 -16.29 -25.27
C LYS A 56 4.65 -15.70 -25.20
N VAL A 57 4.48 -14.71 -24.32
CA VAL A 57 3.21 -14.02 -24.09
C VAL A 57 3.38 -12.55 -24.42
N TYR A 58 2.54 -12.07 -25.34
CA TYR A 58 2.51 -10.68 -25.80
C TYR A 58 1.17 -10.05 -25.47
N LEU A 59 1.13 -8.72 -25.36
CA LEU A 59 -0.13 -7.99 -25.32
C LEU A 59 -0.94 -8.27 -26.59
N ALA A 60 -2.26 -8.40 -26.43
CA ALA A 60 -3.14 -8.70 -27.55
C ALA A 60 -3.08 -7.60 -28.62
N SER A 61 -2.98 -6.34 -28.18
CA SER A 61 -2.91 -5.16 -29.03
C SER A 61 -2.14 -4.01 -28.33
N PRO A 62 -1.67 -2.98 -29.07
CA PRO A 62 -0.97 -1.83 -28.48
C PRO A 62 -1.80 -1.06 -27.42
N GLU A 63 -3.13 -1.02 -27.58
CA GLU A 63 -4.05 -0.32 -26.68
C GLU A 63 -4.02 -0.91 -25.26
N GLN A 64 -3.63 -2.19 -25.13
CA GLN A 64 -3.44 -2.82 -23.82
C GLN A 64 -2.33 -2.17 -22.99
N LEU A 65 -1.45 -1.36 -23.58
CA LEU A 65 -0.50 -0.53 -22.82
C LEU A 65 -1.21 0.44 -21.88
N VAL A 66 -2.34 1.02 -22.29
CA VAL A 66 -3.14 1.91 -21.44
C VAL A 66 -3.72 1.13 -20.27
N VAL A 67 -4.24 -0.06 -20.53
CA VAL A 67 -4.78 -0.97 -19.51
C VAL A 67 -3.70 -1.37 -18.50
N VAL A 68 -2.51 -1.77 -18.97
CA VAL A 68 -1.35 -2.10 -18.12
C VAL A 68 -0.98 -0.91 -17.24
N TYR A 69 -0.87 0.27 -17.84
CA TYR A 69 -0.51 1.49 -17.14
C TYR A 69 -1.54 1.82 -16.05
N ASN A 70 -2.83 1.91 -16.39
CA ASN A 70 -3.90 2.25 -15.46
C ASN A 70 -4.05 1.20 -14.35
N ALA A 71 -3.92 -0.09 -14.69
CA ALA A 71 -3.98 -1.17 -13.71
C ALA A 71 -2.84 -1.05 -12.69
N LEU A 72 -1.62 -0.68 -13.12
CA LEU A 72 -0.49 -0.47 -12.20
C LEU A 72 -0.64 0.80 -11.36
N ILE A 73 -1.22 1.88 -11.89
CA ILE A 73 -1.54 3.06 -11.07
C ILE A 73 -2.55 2.71 -9.98
N LEU A 74 -3.67 2.05 -10.34
CA LEU A 74 -4.67 1.64 -9.35
C LEU A 74 -4.13 0.59 -8.38
N ASN A 75 -3.27 -0.32 -8.84
CA ASN A 75 -2.64 -1.32 -7.99
C ASN A 75 -1.71 -0.74 -6.93
N ALA A 76 -1.19 0.48 -7.15
CA ALA A 76 -0.39 1.17 -6.15
C ALA A 76 -1.21 1.44 -4.89
N PHE A 77 -2.50 1.76 -5.05
CA PHE A 77 -3.45 1.96 -3.96
C PHE A 77 -4.02 0.64 -3.44
N TYR A 78 -4.42 -0.23 -4.37
CA TYR A 78 -5.14 -1.48 -4.09
C TYR A 78 -4.29 -2.71 -4.40
N HIS A 79 -3.94 -3.47 -3.38
CA HIS A 79 -3.14 -4.69 -3.57
C HIS A 79 -3.90 -5.77 -4.37
N ASP A 80 -5.22 -5.91 -4.17
CA ASP A 80 -6.06 -6.97 -4.76
C ASP A 80 -6.34 -6.70 -6.25
N PRO A 81 -5.93 -7.61 -7.16
CA PRO A 81 -6.21 -7.48 -8.59
C PRO A 81 -7.70 -7.47 -8.95
N ASN A 82 -8.57 -8.12 -8.18
CA ASN A 82 -10.00 -8.15 -8.46
C ASN A 82 -10.66 -6.81 -8.17
N GLN A 83 -10.26 -6.13 -7.10
CA GLN A 83 -10.70 -4.78 -6.80
C GLN A 83 -10.30 -3.81 -7.91
N VAL A 84 -9.07 -3.88 -8.41
CA VAL A 84 -8.63 -3.07 -9.56
C VAL A 84 -9.50 -3.36 -10.79
N LYS A 85 -9.77 -4.63 -11.10
CA LYS A 85 -10.66 -5.00 -12.22
C LYS A 85 -12.09 -4.47 -12.03
N ASN A 86 -12.61 -4.47 -10.81
CA ASN A 86 -13.93 -3.91 -10.51
C ASN A 86 -13.95 -2.39 -10.77
N ASN A 87 -12.88 -1.67 -10.40
CA ASN A 87 -12.77 -0.23 -10.67
C ASN A 87 -12.72 0.11 -12.16
N PHE A 88 -12.21 -0.81 -13.00
CA PHE A 88 -12.29 -0.69 -14.46
C PHE A 88 -13.73 -0.86 -14.98
N ASN A 89 -14.46 -1.84 -14.46
CA ASN A 89 -15.74 -2.26 -15.05
C ASN A 89 -16.96 -1.56 -14.45
N ASN A 90 -16.86 -1.03 -13.24
CA ASN A 90 -17.99 -0.47 -12.50
C ASN A 90 -17.67 0.97 -12.06
N ALA A 91 -18.44 1.91 -12.58
CA ALA A 91 -18.30 3.34 -12.28
C ALA A 91 -18.56 3.67 -10.81
N ASP A 92 -19.50 2.99 -10.15
CA ASP A 92 -19.80 3.20 -8.74
C ASP A 92 -18.67 2.69 -7.86
N CYS A 93 -18.13 1.50 -8.14
CA CYS A 93 -16.94 0.99 -7.46
C CYS A 93 -15.75 1.95 -7.64
N ARG A 94 -15.59 2.53 -8.84
CA ARG A 94 -14.52 3.49 -9.12
C ARG A 94 -14.70 4.80 -8.35
N LYS A 95 -15.92 5.31 -8.22
CA LYS A 95 -16.24 6.49 -7.40
C LYS A 95 -15.98 6.25 -5.92
N ILE A 96 -16.36 5.09 -5.41
CA ILE A 96 -16.04 4.66 -4.03
C ILE A 96 -14.53 4.65 -3.85
N ALA A 97 -13.79 4.03 -4.79
CA ALA A 97 -12.34 3.98 -4.73
C ALA A 97 -11.69 5.38 -4.74
N ALA A 98 -12.23 6.32 -5.53
CA ALA A 98 -11.76 7.70 -5.53
C ALA A 98 -11.93 8.37 -4.16
N ASN A 99 -13.07 8.15 -3.50
CA ASN A 99 -13.34 8.68 -2.17
C ASN A 99 -12.45 8.03 -1.09
N GLU A 100 -12.17 6.73 -1.19
CA GLU A 100 -11.25 6.04 -0.28
C GLU A 100 -9.82 6.58 -0.41
N ILE A 101 -9.36 6.80 -1.65
CA ILE A 101 -8.05 7.41 -1.92
C ILE A 101 -8.02 8.80 -1.29
N GLU A 102 -9.02 9.65 -1.57
CA GLU A 102 -9.15 11.00 -1.00
C GLU A 102 -9.14 11.01 0.53
N ALA A 103 -9.87 10.11 1.17
CA ALA A 103 -9.91 9.98 2.63
C ALA A 103 -8.56 9.54 3.22
N ALA A 104 -7.89 8.57 2.60
CA ALA A 104 -6.60 8.06 3.07
C ALA A 104 -5.48 9.11 3.00
N ILE A 105 -5.58 10.07 2.08
CA ILE A 105 -4.66 11.20 1.97
C ILE A 105 -4.86 12.21 3.11
N GLY A 106 -6.07 12.30 3.66
CA GLY A 106 -6.36 13.11 4.84
C GLY A 106 -5.76 12.56 6.14
N LEU A 107 -5.18 11.35 6.11
CA LEU A 107 -4.49 10.77 7.25
C LEU A 107 -3.16 11.49 7.52
N VAL A 108 -2.83 11.70 8.79
CA VAL A 108 -1.61 12.40 9.22
C VAL A 108 -0.41 11.44 9.14
N SER A 109 0.03 11.08 7.94
CA SER A 109 1.29 10.33 7.75
C SER A 109 2.21 11.06 6.78
N ASN A 110 3.52 10.92 6.94
CA ASN A 110 4.50 11.61 6.07
C ASN A 110 4.32 11.22 4.59
N ALA A 111 3.98 9.96 4.32
CA ALA A 111 3.69 9.49 2.97
C ALA A 111 2.38 10.10 2.42
N ALA A 112 1.33 10.19 3.23
CA ALA A 112 0.08 10.87 2.85
C ALA A 112 0.29 12.37 2.61
N ILE A 113 1.08 13.06 3.45
CA ILE A 113 1.38 14.49 3.33
C ILE A 113 2.14 14.79 2.03
N GLN A 114 3.13 13.98 1.67
CA GLN A 114 3.85 14.17 0.41
C GLN A 114 2.94 13.90 -0.80
N LEU A 115 2.09 12.88 -0.71
CA LEU A 115 1.16 12.55 -1.78
C LEU A 115 0.09 13.65 -1.92
N SER A 116 -0.46 14.15 -0.81
CA SER A 116 -1.52 15.17 -0.77
C SER A 116 -1.16 16.47 -1.48
N GLN A 117 0.14 16.80 -1.53
CA GLN A 117 0.65 17.98 -2.22
C GLN A 117 0.78 17.80 -3.75
N SER A 118 0.51 16.60 -4.28
CA SER A 118 0.61 16.30 -5.70
C SER A 118 -0.64 16.74 -6.46
N ALA A 119 -0.52 17.73 -7.35
CA ALA A 119 -1.60 18.15 -8.25
C ALA A 119 -2.15 16.98 -9.10
N LYS A 120 -1.28 16.07 -9.51
CA LYS A 120 -1.65 14.86 -10.28
C LYS A 120 -2.52 13.89 -9.49
N LEU A 121 -2.47 13.93 -8.16
CA LEU A 121 -3.37 13.13 -7.33
C LEU A 121 -4.78 13.68 -7.35
N THR A 122 -4.93 15.00 -7.26
CA THR A 122 -6.22 15.68 -7.41
C THR A 122 -6.82 15.39 -8.79
N GLU A 123 -6.00 15.46 -9.84
CA GLU A 123 -6.41 15.06 -11.19
C GLU A 123 -6.81 13.59 -11.27
N LEU A 124 -6.06 12.68 -10.64
CA LEU A 124 -6.38 11.26 -10.59
C LEU A 124 -7.74 11.03 -9.91
N VAL A 125 -7.94 11.57 -8.71
CA VAL A 125 -9.19 11.43 -7.95
C VAL A 125 -10.36 12.01 -8.75
N SER A 126 -10.17 13.18 -9.36
CA SER A 126 -11.18 13.79 -10.23
C SER A 126 -11.52 12.89 -11.40
N ALA A 127 -10.51 12.37 -12.12
CA ALA A 127 -10.71 11.46 -13.25
C ALA A 127 -11.49 10.20 -12.84
N LEU A 128 -11.15 9.58 -11.70
CA LEU A 128 -11.83 8.38 -11.20
C LEU A 128 -13.31 8.62 -10.87
N LYS A 129 -13.69 9.84 -10.46
CA LYS A 129 -15.08 10.22 -10.18
C LYS A 129 -15.93 10.42 -11.45
N THR A 130 -15.31 10.50 -12.63
CA THR A 130 -16.00 10.65 -13.92
C THR A 130 -16.31 9.31 -14.59
N ASP A 131 -17.04 9.36 -15.71
CA ASP A 131 -17.34 8.21 -16.58
C ASP A 131 -16.22 7.92 -17.59
N ILE A 132 -14.97 8.26 -17.25
CA ILE A 132 -13.78 7.97 -18.04
C ILE A 132 -13.66 6.48 -18.34
N ASP A 133 -13.34 6.16 -19.60
CA ASP A 133 -13.01 4.80 -20.00
C ASP A 133 -11.53 4.49 -19.70
N LEU A 134 -11.32 3.65 -18.68
CA LEU A 134 -9.99 3.22 -18.24
C LEU A 134 -9.30 2.28 -19.23
N TYR A 135 -9.99 1.76 -20.24
CA TYR A 135 -9.38 0.93 -21.28
C TYR A 135 -8.70 1.76 -22.38
N SER A 136 -9.13 3.01 -22.58
CA SER A 136 -8.65 3.87 -23.66
C SER A 136 -7.95 5.13 -23.17
N THR A 137 -8.28 5.63 -21.98
CA THR A 137 -7.74 6.90 -21.46
C THR A 137 -6.78 6.68 -20.30
N ARG A 138 -5.57 7.25 -20.38
CA ARG A 138 -4.57 7.13 -19.31
C ARG A 138 -4.94 7.99 -18.10
N LEU A 139 -4.79 7.39 -16.93
CA LEU A 139 -4.93 8.07 -15.65
C LEU A 139 -3.72 8.98 -15.36
N PRO A 140 -3.94 10.11 -14.66
CA PRO A 140 -2.85 10.87 -14.09
C PRO A 140 -2.04 10.00 -13.12
N ASN A 141 -0.71 10.04 -13.22
CA ASN A 141 0.17 9.32 -12.30
C ASN A 141 0.68 10.29 -11.22
N PRO A 142 0.24 10.15 -9.95
CA PRO A 142 0.67 11.02 -8.86
C PRO A 142 2.07 10.69 -8.34
N PHE A 143 2.65 9.56 -8.76
CA PHE A 143 3.87 9.02 -8.20
C PHE A 143 5.10 9.38 -9.05
N LYS A 144 6.15 9.86 -8.38
CA LYS A 144 7.49 9.97 -8.99
C LYS A 144 8.10 8.59 -9.25
N GLN A 145 7.86 7.66 -8.32
CA GLN A 145 8.23 6.25 -8.42
C GLN A 145 7.08 5.39 -7.88
N LEU A 146 6.79 4.26 -8.54
CA LEU A 146 5.68 3.38 -8.16
C LEU A 146 5.85 2.84 -6.72
N PRO A 147 4.87 3.04 -5.81
CA PRO A 147 4.95 2.58 -4.43
C PRO A 147 5.19 1.07 -4.28
N GLN A 148 4.74 0.29 -5.25
CA GLN A 148 4.94 -1.17 -5.32
C GLN A 148 6.41 -1.60 -5.30
N LEU A 149 7.33 -0.71 -5.67
CA LEU A 149 8.76 -0.97 -5.62
C LEU A 149 9.31 -0.96 -4.19
N SER A 150 8.65 -0.23 -3.28
CA SER A 150 9.11 -0.04 -1.90
C SER A 150 8.22 -0.76 -0.87
N LEU A 151 6.91 -0.88 -1.13
CA LEU A 151 5.94 -1.47 -0.19
C LEU A 151 5.96 -3.01 -0.16
N GLY A 152 6.66 -3.65 -1.10
CA GLY A 152 6.79 -5.09 -1.15
C GLY A 152 5.56 -5.82 -1.72
N LYS A 153 5.52 -7.15 -1.56
CA LYS A 153 4.61 -8.01 -2.32
C LYS A 153 3.15 -7.88 -1.91
N ASN A 154 2.86 -7.63 -0.63
CA ASN A 154 1.57 -7.94 0.01
C ASN A 154 0.78 -6.73 0.54
N SER A 155 1.21 -5.50 0.29
CA SER A 155 0.51 -4.31 0.77
C SER A 155 0.21 -3.33 -0.37
N GLY A 156 -0.92 -2.64 -0.26
CA GLY A 156 -1.25 -1.47 -1.07
C GLY A 156 -0.98 -0.20 -0.27
N LEU A 157 -0.82 0.92 -0.95
CA LEU A 157 -0.55 2.20 -0.29
C LEU A 157 -1.64 2.54 0.72
N LEU A 158 -2.93 2.32 0.41
CA LEU A 158 -4.01 2.61 1.35
C LEU A 158 -3.88 1.82 2.64
N GLN A 159 -3.57 0.53 2.55
CA GLN A 159 -3.35 -0.31 3.72
C GLN A 159 -2.15 0.18 4.54
N ALA A 160 -1.05 0.53 3.88
CA ALA A 160 0.14 1.04 4.55
C ALA A 160 -0.14 2.38 5.27
N LEU A 161 -0.93 3.27 4.65
CA LEU A 161 -1.33 4.54 5.25
C LEU A 161 -2.27 4.34 6.45
N MET A 162 -3.24 3.43 6.33
CA MET A 162 -4.15 3.11 7.43
C MET A 162 -3.39 2.50 8.62
N VAL A 163 -2.46 1.57 8.39
CA VAL A 163 -1.63 0.99 9.46
C VAL A 163 -0.82 2.09 10.16
N GLN A 164 -0.17 2.97 9.40
CA GLN A 164 0.60 4.10 9.96
C GLN A 164 -0.28 5.05 10.78
N ALA A 165 -1.47 5.38 10.28
CA ALA A 165 -2.41 6.25 11.00
C ALA A 165 -2.90 5.62 12.30
N SER A 166 -3.19 4.31 12.29
CA SER A 166 -3.55 3.57 13.50
C SER A 166 -2.42 3.58 14.52
N THR A 167 -1.18 3.32 14.11
CA THR A 167 -0.01 3.37 15.02
C THR A 167 0.17 4.75 15.64
N LEU A 168 0.00 5.82 14.86
CA LEU A 168 0.03 7.20 15.37
C LEU A 168 -1.07 7.46 16.39
N SER A 169 -2.31 7.03 16.11
CA SER A 169 -3.42 7.21 17.05
C SER A 169 -3.21 6.46 18.38
N THR A 170 -2.58 5.28 18.34
CA THR A 170 -2.22 4.52 19.55
C THR A 170 -1.11 5.24 20.31
N LEU A 171 -0.11 5.79 19.61
CA LEU A 171 0.96 6.57 20.23
C LEU A 171 0.41 7.84 20.90
N ASP A 172 -0.48 8.58 20.23
CA ASP A 172 -1.13 9.76 20.80
C ASP A 172 -1.94 9.41 22.05
N SER A 173 -2.64 8.26 22.03
CA SER A 173 -3.37 7.75 23.19
C SER A 173 -2.44 7.37 24.34
N ALA A 174 -1.30 6.74 24.04
CA ALA A 174 -0.28 6.39 25.03
C ALA A 174 0.35 7.64 25.67
N ILE A 175 0.68 8.65 24.87
CA ILE A 175 1.15 9.95 25.35
C ILE A 175 0.08 10.61 26.22
N GLY A 176 -1.18 10.58 25.82
CA GLY A 176 -2.28 11.10 26.63
C GLY A 176 -2.39 10.41 28.00
N ALA A 177 -2.22 9.08 28.05
CA ALA A 177 -2.18 8.33 29.31
C ALA A 177 -0.97 8.73 30.18
N LEU A 178 0.21 8.86 29.58
CA LEU A 178 1.42 9.36 30.25
C LEU A 178 1.25 10.75 30.84
N MET A 179 0.65 11.69 30.09
CA MET A 179 0.38 13.04 30.57
C MET A 179 -0.59 13.06 31.76
N ARG A 180 -1.52 12.09 31.83
CA ARG A 180 -2.41 11.88 32.96
C ARG A 180 -1.78 11.07 34.10
N LYS A 181 -0.55 10.58 33.93
CA LYS A 181 0.14 9.64 34.84
C LYS A 181 -0.64 8.35 35.07
N ASP A 182 -1.46 7.95 34.10
CA ASP A 182 -2.11 6.64 34.12
C ASP A 182 -1.14 5.59 33.56
N TRP A 183 -0.23 5.14 34.43
CA TRP A 183 0.90 4.30 34.04
C TRP A 183 0.46 2.92 33.53
N LEU A 184 -0.60 2.34 34.09
CA LEU A 184 -1.11 1.04 33.67
C LEU A 184 -1.75 1.13 32.27
N GLN A 185 -2.54 2.17 32.01
CA GLN A 185 -3.08 2.43 30.69
C GLN A 185 -1.98 2.73 29.67
N ALA A 186 -0.98 3.54 30.05
CA ALA A 186 0.17 3.84 29.19
C ALA A 186 0.96 2.56 28.83
N LYS A 187 1.16 1.64 29.79
CA LYS A 187 1.80 0.35 29.53
C LYS A 187 1.01 -0.49 28.53
N GLN A 188 -0.29 -0.65 28.76
CA GLN A 188 -1.14 -1.45 27.87
C GLN A 188 -1.16 -0.92 26.44
N LEU A 189 -1.18 0.41 26.27
CA LEU A 189 -1.19 1.04 24.95
C LEU A 189 0.16 0.93 24.23
N THR A 190 1.28 0.98 24.96
CA THR A 190 2.64 0.91 24.38
C THR A 190 3.07 -0.52 24.05
N GLU A 191 2.54 -1.55 24.72
CA GLU A 191 2.81 -2.97 24.40
C GLU A 191 2.45 -3.34 22.95
N GLY A 192 1.42 -2.70 22.37
CA GLY A 192 0.99 -2.90 20.99
C GLY A 192 1.78 -2.11 19.93
N ILE A 193 2.74 -1.28 20.32
CA ILE A 193 3.53 -0.43 19.42
C ILE A 193 4.88 -1.11 19.13
N SER A 194 5.25 -1.13 17.84
CA SER A 194 6.54 -1.66 17.37
C SER A 194 7.71 -0.89 17.99
N ASP A 195 8.76 -1.61 18.40
CA ASP A 195 9.99 -1.04 18.97
C ASP A 195 10.80 -0.22 17.95
N GLU A 196 10.46 -0.30 16.66
CA GLU A 196 11.08 0.49 15.60
C GLU A 196 10.59 1.95 15.58
N VAL A 197 9.54 2.29 16.34
CA VAL A 197 9.05 3.67 16.46
C VAL A 197 10.04 4.49 17.30
N PRO A 198 10.62 5.59 16.78
CA PRO A 198 11.59 6.38 17.53
C PRO A 198 11.01 6.89 18.86
N GLY A 199 11.75 6.75 19.95
CA GLY A 199 11.34 7.20 21.29
C GLY A 199 10.43 6.24 22.06
N ILE A 200 9.99 5.13 21.45
CA ILE A 200 9.07 4.19 22.12
C ILE A 200 9.76 3.35 23.20
N LEU A 201 11.04 3.02 23.02
CA LEU A 201 11.79 2.21 23.98
C LEU A 201 12.03 3.00 25.26
N GLU A 202 12.47 4.25 25.12
CA GLU A 202 12.65 5.17 26.24
C GLU A 202 11.33 5.40 26.98
N MET A 203 10.22 5.47 26.24
CA MET A 203 8.88 5.60 26.81
C MET A 203 8.46 4.33 27.58
N LYS A 204 8.68 3.14 27.02
CA LYS A 204 8.39 1.86 27.69
C LYS A 204 9.21 1.72 28.98
N GLU A 205 10.51 2.02 28.94
CA GLU A 205 11.38 2.01 30.11
C GLU A 205 10.90 2.97 31.21
N LEU A 206 10.53 4.20 30.84
CA LEU A 206 9.99 5.17 31.79
C LEU A 206 8.72 4.65 32.48
N ILE A 207 7.79 4.08 31.71
CA ILE A 207 6.55 3.50 32.24
C ILE A 207 6.84 2.35 33.21
N GLU A 208 7.75 1.45 32.83
CA GLU A 208 8.11 0.31 33.68
C GLU A 208 8.77 0.74 34.98
N ASN A 209 9.66 1.73 34.93
CA ASN A 209 10.32 2.26 36.11
C ASN A 209 9.32 2.90 37.09
N GLU A 210 8.33 3.64 36.60
CA GLU A 210 7.32 4.26 37.46
C GLU A 210 6.37 3.23 38.08
N ILE A 211 5.93 2.22 37.30
CA ILE A 211 5.08 1.13 37.82
C ILE A 211 5.83 0.35 38.90
N LYS A 212 7.11 0.05 38.65
CA LYS A 212 7.96 -0.64 39.64
C LYS A 212 8.14 0.19 40.89
N SER A 213 8.44 1.48 40.76
CA SER A 213 8.61 2.39 41.90
C SER A 213 7.35 2.49 42.75
N ALA A 214 6.16 2.53 42.13
CA ALA A 214 4.89 2.52 42.84
C ALA A 214 4.67 1.22 43.61
N LYS A 215 5.00 0.07 43.00
CA LYS A 215 4.88 -1.23 43.65
C LYS A 215 5.83 -1.39 44.83
N ASP A 216 7.09 -0.98 44.66
CA ASP A 216 8.11 -1.04 45.73
C ASP A 216 7.71 -0.15 46.93
N LEU A 217 7.03 0.98 46.67
CA LEU A 217 6.47 1.83 47.72
C LEU A 217 5.32 1.15 48.47
N ASP A 218 4.36 0.54 47.75
CA ASP A 218 3.25 -0.18 48.37
C ASP A 218 3.75 -1.34 49.23
N ASP A 219 4.70 -2.14 48.73
CA ASP A 219 5.32 -3.24 49.47
C ASP A 219 6.00 -2.73 50.76
N THR A 220 6.66 -1.57 50.69
CA THR A 220 7.27 -0.91 51.85
C THR A 220 6.21 -0.45 52.86
N LEU A 221 5.13 0.17 52.40
CA LEU A 221 4.04 0.64 53.27
C LEU A 221 3.34 -0.53 53.97
N ASP A 222 3.13 -1.64 53.28
CA ASP A 222 2.50 -2.83 53.86
C ASP A 222 3.41 -3.53 54.88
N PHE A 223 4.73 -3.52 54.68
CA PHE A 223 5.69 -3.94 55.69
C PHE A 223 5.59 -3.09 56.97
N PHE A 224 5.43 -1.77 56.85
CA PHE A 224 5.26 -0.90 58.03
C PHE A 224 3.89 -1.03 58.73
N LYS A 225 2.85 -1.51 58.04
CA LYS A 225 1.53 -1.79 58.67
C LYS A 225 1.48 -3.10 59.46
N THR A 226 2.46 -3.99 59.26
CA THR A 226 2.51 -5.33 59.89
C THR A 226 3.44 -5.39 61.11
N ILE A 227 4.05 -4.26 61.48
CA ILE A 227 4.84 -4.04 62.70
C ILE A 227 3.99 -3.22 63.67
#